data_AF-A0AAD7A3L7-F1
#
_entry.id   AF-A0AAD7A3L7-F1
#
_cell.length_a   1.000
_cell.length_b   1.000
_cell.length_c   1.000
_cell.angle_alpha   90.00
_cell.angle_beta   90.00
_cell.angle_gamma   90.00
#
_symmetry.space_group_name_H-M   'P 1'
#
loop_
_entity.id
_entity.type
_entity.pdbx_description
1 polymer ?
#
loop_
_entity_poly.entity_id
_entity_poly.type
_entity_poly.pdbx_seq_one_letter_code
_entity_poly.pdbx_strand_id
1 'polypeptide(L)'
;QITAFVMDNATNNDTMLKSIESRCRVKGIPFSATRSRLRCMPHTVHLAALKLLESIGAVEKPSKRKAHAGGYQEGVVHPAEPE
;
A
#
# COMPACT_ATOMS: atom_id res chain seq x y z
N GLN A 1 0.99 23.84 1.48
CA GLN A 1 -0.31 23.15 1.61
C GLN A 1 -0.07 21.66 1.40
N ILE A 2 -0.67 20.79 2.21
CA ILE A 2 -0.60 19.33 2.01
C ILE A 2 -1.89 18.90 1.32
N THR A 3 -1.79 18.34 0.11
CA THR A 3 -2.96 17.94 -0.68
C THR A 3 -3.40 16.50 -0.39
N ALA A 4 -2.47 15.55 -0.45
CA ALA A 4 -2.76 14.13 -0.21
C ALA A 4 -1.49 13.34 0.13
N PHE A 5 -1.68 12.18 0.77
CA PHE A 5 -0.68 11.14 0.96
C PHE A 5 -1.10 9.89 0.18
N VAL A 6 -0.21 9.35 -0.65
CA VAL A 6 -0.38 8.04 -1.31
C VAL A 6 0.39 7.00 -0.50
N MET A 7 -0.29 5.97 -0.04
CA MET A 7 0.24 5.03 0.98
C MET A 7 -0.24 3.60 0.68
N ASP A 8 0.45 2.59 1.18
CA ASP A 8 -0.06 1.21 1.09
C ASP A 8 -1.40 1.03 1.85
N ASN A 9 -2.04 -0.11 1.65
CA ASN A 9 -3.37 -0.39 2.20
C ASN A 9 -3.34 -0.85 3.67
N ALA A 10 -2.29 -0.49 4.41
CA ALA A 10 -2.13 -0.81 5.82
C ALA A 10 -2.96 0.13 6.71
N THR A 11 -3.57 -0.42 7.76
CA THR A 11 -4.43 0.32 8.71
C THR A 11 -3.65 1.19 9.69
N ASN A 12 -2.38 0.88 9.95
CA ASN A 12 -1.50 1.72 10.78
C ASN A 12 -1.28 3.13 10.17
N ASN A 13 -1.40 3.27 8.84
CA ASN A 13 -1.40 4.58 8.17
C ASN A 13 -2.53 5.49 8.63
N ASP A 14 -3.66 4.93 9.11
CA ASP A 14 -4.77 5.73 9.65
C ASP A 14 -4.33 6.44 10.93
N THR A 15 -3.55 5.76 11.79
CA THR A 15 -2.96 6.35 13.00
C THR A 15 -1.95 7.45 12.66
N MET A 16 -1.13 7.22 11.63
CA MET A 16 -0.16 8.21 11.17
C MET A 16 -0.85 9.47 10.66
N LEU A 17 -1.87 9.36 9.81
CA LEU A 17 -2.57 10.53 9.27
C LEU A 17 -3.35 11.31 10.33
N LYS A 18 -3.97 10.64 11.30
CA LYS A 18 -4.59 11.31 12.46
C LYS A 18 -3.57 12.15 13.24
N SER A 19 -2.36 11.59 13.42
CA SER A 19 -1.27 12.30 14.10
C SER A 19 -0.80 13.52 13.30
N ILE A 20 -0.72 13.41 11.97
CA ILE A 20 -0.39 14.53 11.08
C ILE A 20 -1.48 15.60 11.10
N GLU A 21 -2.76 15.22 11.07
CA GLU A 21 -3.89 16.14 11.14
C GLU A 21 -3.88 16.95 12.45
N SER A 22 -3.64 16.29 13.58
CA SER A 22 -3.49 16.98 14.87
C SER A 22 -2.39 18.04 14.84
N ARG A 23 -1.23 17.72 14.26
CA ARG A 23 -0.11 18.67 14.10
C ARG A 23 -0.41 19.79 13.12
N CYS A 24 -1.12 19.50 12.03
CA CYS A 24 -1.55 20.50 11.04
C CYS A 24 -2.53 21.50 11.67
N ARG A 25 -3.48 21.01 12.47
CA ARG A 25 -4.44 21.84 13.20
C ARG A 25 -3.74 22.84 14.13
N VAL A 26 -2.73 22.41 14.90
CA VAL A 26 -1.94 23.29 15.77
C VAL A 26 -1.23 24.40 14.97
N LYS A 27 -0.84 24.12 13.73
CA LYS A 27 -0.15 25.06 12.85
C LYS A 27 -1.09 25.86 11.92
N GLY A 28 -2.40 25.71 12.06
CA GLY A 28 -3.38 26.36 11.17
C GLY A 28 -3.31 25.89 9.70
N ILE A 29 -2.76 24.69 9.45
CA ILE A 29 -2.65 24.12 8.10
C ILE A 29 -3.93 23.33 7.81
N PRO A 30 -4.73 23.69 6.78
CA PRO A 30 -5.90 22.91 6.39
C PRO A 30 -5.46 21.53 5.87
N PHE A 31 -5.85 20.48 6.60
CA PHE A 31 -5.58 19.10 6.25
C PHE A 31 -6.68 18.21 6.82
N SER A 32 -7.02 17.14 6.11
CA SER A 32 -8.05 16.18 6.53
C SER A 32 -7.52 14.76 6.36
N ALA A 33 -7.35 14.03 7.45
CA ALA A 33 -6.79 12.67 7.43
C ALA A 33 -7.62 11.71 6.56
N THR A 34 -8.94 11.88 6.54
CA THR A 34 -9.85 11.03 5.76
C THR A 34 -9.91 11.41 4.28
N ARG A 35 -9.98 12.70 3.96
CA ARG A 35 -10.11 13.19 2.57
C ARG A 35 -8.77 13.20 1.81
N SER A 36 -7.66 13.24 2.53
CA SER A 36 -6.31 13.37 1.95
C SER A 36 -5.56 12.03 1.92
N ARG A 37 -6.24 10.90 2.16
CA ARG A 37 -5.67 9.56 2.15
C ARG A 37 -5.97 8.86 0.84
N LEU A 38 -4.94 8.66 0.03
CA LEU A 38 -5.00 7.88 -1.20
C LEU A 38 -4.28 6.54 -1.01
N ARG A 39 -4.80 5.50 -1.64
CA ARG A 39 -4.18 4.17 -1.64
C ARG A 39 -3.19 4.04 -2.80
N CYS A 40 -2.10 3.32 -2.56
CA CYS A 40 -1.10 3.01 -3.56
C CYS A 40 -1.72 2.13 -4.65
N MET A 41 -1.75 2.67 -5.87
CA MET A 41 -2.39 2.03 -7.01
C MET A 41 -1.71 0.68 -7.37
N PRO A 42 -0.36 0.60 -7.50
CA PRO A 42 0.32 -0.68 -7.71
C PRO A 42 0.00 -1.73 -6.66
N HIS A 43 -0.01 -1.36 -5.37
CA HIS A 43 -0.32 -2.30 -4.29
C HIS A 43 -1.78 -2.80 -4.37
N THR A 44 -2.71 -1.92 -4.72
CA THR A 44 -4.13 -2.28 -4.88
C THR A 44 -4.33 -3.26 -6.03
N VAL A 45 -3.68 -3.03 -7.18
CA VAL A 45 -3.76 -3.97 -8.32
C VAL A 45 -3.07 -5.29 -8.03
N HIS A 46 -1.93 -5.27 -7.34
CA HIS A 46 -1.27 -6.50 -6.92
C HIS A 46 -2.18 -7.37 -6.02
N LEU A 47 -2.81 -6.78 -5.00
CA LEU A 47 -3.75 -7.49 -4.14
C LEU A 47 -4.98 -8.02 -4.90
N ALA A 48 -5.51 -7.24 -5.84
CA ALA A 48 -6.63 -7.66 -6.69
C ALA A 48 -6.24 -8.85 -7.58
N ALA A 49 -5.06 -8.80 -8.22
CA ALA A 49 -4.54 -9.87 -9.06
C ALA A 49 -4.32 -11.16 -8.25
N LEU A 50 -3.69 -11.06 -7.07
CA LEU A 50 -3.53 -12.21 -6.17
C LEU A 50 -4.88 -12.83 -5.81
N LYS A 51 -5.86 -12.00 -5.44
CA LYS A 51 -7.20 -12.50 -5.07
C LYS A 51 -7.89 -13.21 -6.24
N LEU A 52 -7.74 -12.69 -7.45
CA LEU A 52 -8.26 -13.31 -8.67
C LEU A 52 -7.58 -14.66 -8.92
N LEU A 53 -6.25 -14.71 -8.90
CA LEU A 53 -5.48 -15.94 -9.12
C LEU A 53 -5.82 -17.01 -8.06
N GLU A 54 -5.98 -16.62 -6.79
CA GLU A 54 -6.43 -17.53 -5.73
C GLU A 54 -7.83 -18.11 -6.04
N SER A 55 -8.73 -17.29 -6.56
CA SER A 55 -10.12 -17.70 -6.83
C SER A 55 -10.24 -18.72 -7.96
N ILE A 56 -9.33 -18.69 -8.93
CA ILE A 56 -9.28 -19.64 -10.04
C ILE A 56 -8.35 -20.84 -9.76
N GLY A 57 -7.76 -20.91 -8.56
CA GLY A 57 -6.84 -21.99 -8.17
C GLY A 57 -5.47 -21.92 -8.84
N ALA A 58 -5.10 -20.79 -9.45
CA ALA A 58 -3.80 -20.61 -10.08
C ALA A 58 -2.68 -20.35 -9.07
N VAL A 59 -3.03 -19.90 -7.84
CA VAL A 59 -2.08 -19.74 -6.74
C VAL A 59 -2.67 -20.25 -5.43
N GLU A 60 -1.82 -20.82 -4.58
CA GLU A 60 -2.20 -21.24 -3.23
C GLU A 60 -2.41 -20.02 -2.31
N LYS A 61 -3.35 -20.14 -1.37
CA LYS A 61 -3.56 -19.10 -0.36
C LYS A 61 -2.29 -18.96 0.48
N PRO A 62 -1.71 -17.75 0.60
CA PRO A 62 -0.53 -17.56 1.42
C PRO A 62 -0.88 -17.89 2.87
N SER A 63 -0.16 -18.85 3.45
CA SER A 63 -0.22 -19.13 4.88
C SER A 63 0.14 -17.86 5.65
N LYS A 64 -0.68 -17.47 6.64
CA LYS A 64 -0.60 -16.21 7.42
C LYS A 64 0.79 -15.86 8.01
N ARG A 65 1.74 -16.80 7.97
CA ARG A 65 3.13 -16.64 8.43
C ARG A 65 4.06 -15.92 7.45
N LYS A 66 3.73 -15.78 6.16
CA LYS A 66 4.65 -15.17 5.16
C LYS A 66 4.41 -13.68 4.86
N ALA A 67 3.35 -13.08 5.40
CA ALA A 67 2.97 -11.69 5.08
C ALA A 67 3.97 -10.63 5.60
N HIS A 68 4.89 -10.98 6.49
CA HIS A 68 5.84 -10.05 7.10
C HIS A 68 7.25 -10.07 6.46
N ALA A 69 7.49 -10.92 5.45
CA ALA A 69 8.83 -11.14 4.89
C ALA A 69 9.02 -10.70 3.42
N GLY A 70 7.94 -10.39 2.70
CA GLY A 70 8.03 -10.01 1.28
C GLY A 70 8.06 -8.50 1.10
N GLY A 71 9.24 -7.88 1.20
CA GLY A 71 9.44 -6.56 0.62
C GLY A 71 9.08 -6.57 -0.86
N TYR A 72 8.51 -5.47 -1.36
CA TYR A 72 8.09 -5.25 -2.76
C TYR A 72 9.14 -5.59 -3.84
N GLN A 73 10.40 -5.82 -3.46
CA GLN A 73 11.56 -5.85 -4.36
C GLN A 73 12.05 -7.25 -4.79
N GLU A 74 11.51 -8.34 -4.25
CA GLU A 74 12.05 -9.71 -4.49
C GLU A 74 11.57 -10.35 -5.80
N GLY A 75 11.41 -9.57 -6.88
CA GLY A 75 10.87 -10.14 -8.13
C GLY A 75 11.05 -9.31 -9.40
N VAL A 76 11.88 -8.26 -9.42
CA VAL A 76 12.28 -7.62 -10.68
C VAL A 76 13.47 -8.41 -11.24
N VAL A 77 13.20 -9.58 -11.82
CA VAL A 77 14.16 -10.25 -12.70
C VAL A 77 14.15 -9.47 -14.01
N HIS A 78 15.23 -8.77 -14.31
CA HIS A 78 15.47 -8.28 -15.67
C HIS A 78 15.47 -9.50 -16.60
N PRO A 79 14.75 -9.48 -17.75
CA PRO A 79 14.99 -10.47 -18.78
C PRO A 79 16.46 -10.35 -19.17
N ALA A 80 17.24 -11.43 -19.01
CA ALA A 80 18.56 -11.52 -19.60
C ALA A 80 18.38 -11.40 -21.12
N GLU A 81 19.02 -10.42 -21.74
CA GLU A 81 19.07 -10.34 -23.20
C GLU A 81 19.84 -11.55 -23.74
N PRO A 82 19.36 -12.18 -24.83
CA PRO A 82 20.10 -13.27 -25.46
C PRO A 82 21.31 -12.73 -26.24
N GLU A 83 22.44 -13.44 -26.14
CA GLU A 83 23.65 -13.25 -26.98
C GLU A 83 23.39 -13.61 -28.45
#